data_AF-A0A7X6A7T7-F1
#
_entry.id   AF-A0A7X6A7T7-F1
#
_cell.length_a   1.000
_cell.length_b   1.000
_cell.length_c   1.000
_cell.angle_alpha   90.00
_cell.angle_beta   90.00
_cell.angle_gamma   90.00
#
_symmetry.space_group_name_H-M   'P 1'
#
loop_
_entity.id
_entity.type
_entity.pdbx_description
1 polymer ?
#
loop_
_entity_poly.entity_id
_entity_poly.type
_entity_poly.pdbx_seq_one_letter_code
_entity_poly.pdbx_strand_id
1 'polypeptide(L)'
;MKVRTFLLFVLLLGGLLLLASVLDSNREVLEQPILLWGDMSLPVGIALVACLGLGIVITFVIGLSREAGLLIERGRLRRESRKYEEVEEEYSRGLVAVVEGREEEALGHFRAVLERDSRHFNTLIKIGDVLRAQGRIPEAIEFHRKAHHLKEDNTRPLYALVDDLTRRRATSTAPGSCSAASSASRRTRLPRGASCVRCT
;
A
#
# COMPACT_ATOMS: atom_id res chain seq x y z
N MET A 1 -26.51 4.97 -44.94
CA MET A 1 -26.43 3.93 -43.87
C MET A 1 -25.59 2.77 -44.39
N LYS A 2 -24.74 2.14 -43.57
CA LYS A 2 -23.94 0.99 -44.01
C LYS A 2 -24.91 -0.15 -44.38
N VAL A 3 -24.67 -0.88 -45.48
CA VAL A 3 -25.52 -2.00 -45.93
C VAL A 3 -25.81 -3.00 -44.79
N ARG A 4 -24.84 -3.19 -43.89
CA ARG A 4 -24.99 -4.02 -42.68
C ARG A 4 -26.06 -3.52 -41.71
N THR A 5 -26.12 -2.22 -41.41
CA THR A 5 -27.16 -1.68 -40.52
C THR A 5 -28.54 -1.73 -41.15
N PHE A 6 -28.62 -1.56 -42.48
CA PHE A 6 -29.89 -1.71 -43.21
C PHE A 6 -30.42 -3.15 -43.17
N LEU A 7 -29.57 -4.15 -43.44
CA LEU A 7 -29.95 -5.56 -43.36
C LEU A 7 -30.38 -6.00 -41.96
N LEU A 8 -29.68 -5.52 -40.92
CA LEU A 8 -30.08 -5.77 -39.53
C LEU A 8 -31.47 -5.20 -39.23
N PHE A 9 -31.77 -4.00 -39.71
CA PHE A 9 -33.08 -3.38 -39.51
C PHE A 9 -34.20 -4.17 -40.20
N VAL A 10 -33.99 -4.61 -41.44
CA VAL A 10 -34.96 -5.45 -42.18
C VAL A 10 -35.19 -6.78 -41.45
N LEU A 11 -34.13 -7.44 -40.96
CA LEU A 11 -34.24 -8.69 -40.21
C LEU A 11 -34.99 -8.49 -38.89
N LEU A 12 -34.69 -7.42 -38.15
CA LEU A 12 -35.35 -7.10 -36.87
C LEU A 12 -36.84 -6.79 -37.09
N LEU A 13 -37.17 -5.99 -38.12
CA LEU A 13 -38.56 -5.70 -38.50
C LEU A 13 -39.32 -6.98 -38.91
N GLY A 14 -38.70 -7.83 -39.74
CA GLY A 14 -39.28 -9.12 -40.13
C GLY A 14 -39.51 -10.05 -38.93
N GLY A 15 -38.56 -10.11 -38.00
CA GLY A 15 -38.69 -10.86 -36.76
C GLY A 15 -39.81 -10.35 -35.86
N LEU A 16 -39.97 -9.03 -35.73
CA LEU A 16 -41.07 -8.41 -34.98
C LEU A 16 -42.44 -8.72 -35.60
N LEU A 17 -42.56 -8.65 -36.93
CA LEU A 17 -43.81 -8.97 -37.65
C LEU A 17 -44.17 -10.45 -37.50
N LEU A 18 -43.18 -11.35 -37.60
CA LEU A 18 -43.38 -12.78 -37.39
C LEU A 18 -43.80 -13.08 -35.95
N LEU A 19 -43.13 -12.47 -34.96
CA LEU A 19 -43.49 -12.61 -33.55
C LEU A 19 -44.92 -12.13 -33.28
N ALA A 20 -45.30 -10.97 -33.82
CA ALA A 20 -46.67 -10.45 -33.70
C ALA A 20 -47.70 -11.39 -34.32
N SER A 21 -47.43 -11.93 -35.51
CA SER A 21 -48.31 -12.91 -36.18
C SER A 21 -48.47 -14.21 -35.38
N VAL A 22 -47.38 -14.71 -34.77
CA VAL A 22 -47.42 -15.89 -33.90
C VAL A 22 -48.20 -15.62 -32.62
N LEU A 23 -48.02 -14.45 -31.99
CA LEU A 23 -48.77 -14.07 -30.78
C LEU A 23 -50.27 -13.93 -31.07
N ASP A 24 -50.63 -13.32 -32.19
CA ASP A 24 -52.03 -13.17 -32.61
C ASP A 24 -52.68 -14.54 -32.90
N SER A 25 -51.96 -15.42 -33.60
CA SER A 25 -52.42 -16.79 -33.89
C SER A 25 -52.61 -17.64 -32.63
N ASN A 26 -51.86 -17.37 -31.56
CA ASN A 26 -51.92 -18.09 -30.29
C ASN A 26 -52.68 -17.32 -29.19
N ARG A 27 -53.41 -16.27 -29.56
CA ARG A 27 -54.07 -15.36 -28.59
C ARG A 27 -55.01 -16.08 -27.63
N GLU A 28 -55.81 -17.02 -28.14
CA GLU A 28 -56.74 -17.81 -27.32
C GLU A 28 -56.03 -18.63 -26.24
N VAL A 29 -54.82 -19.12 -26.51
CA VAL A 29 -54.00 -19.88 -25.54
C VAL A 29 -53.32 -18.93 -24.55
N LEU A 30 -52.87 -17.76 -25.00
CA LEU A 30 -52.18 -16.78 -24.17
C LEU A 30 -53.08 -16.11 -23.13
N GLU A 31 -54.37 -15.96 -23.44
CA GLU A 31 -55.39 -15.39 -22.55
C GLU A 31 -55.92 -16.39 -21.51
N GLN A 32 -55.55 -17.68 -21.60
CA GLN A 32 -56.01 -18.68 -20.62
C GLN A 32 -55.45 -18.38 -19.22
N PRO A 33 -56.29 -18.41 -18.17
CA PRO A 33 -55.84 -18.20 -16.81
C PRO A 33 -55.15 -19.44 -16.26
N ILE A 34 -53.94 -19.29 -15.75
CA ILE A 34 -53.26 -20.29 -14.93
C ILE A 34 -53.35 -19.91 -13.45
N LEU A 35 -53.67 -20.88 -12.60
CA LEU A 35 -53.63 -20.72 -11.14
C LEU A 35 -52.17 -20.83 -10.68
N LEU A 36 -51.58 -19.73 -10.19
CA LEU A 36 -50.20 -19.75 -9.70
C LEU A 36 -50.12 -20.10 -8.21
N TRP A 37 -50.97 -19.49 -7.37
CA TRP A 37 -51.01 -19.75 -5.93
C TRP A 37 -52.34 -19.26 -5.35
N GLY A 38 -53.10 -20.14 -4.69
CA GLY A 38 -54.39 -19.79 -4.09
C GLY A 38 -55.37 -19.27 -5.16
N ASP A 39 -55.94 -18.09 -4.94
CA ASP A 39 -56.92 -17.46 -5.83
C ASP A 39 -56.29 -16.59 -6.94
N MET A 40 -54.96 -16.54 -7.04
CA MET A 40 -54.27 -15.70 -8.03
C MET A 40 -54.24 -16.40 -9.39
N SER A 41 -55.03 -15.88 -10.34
CA SER A 41 -55.03 -16.30 -11.74
C SER A 41 -54.33 -15.26 -12.63
N LEU A 42 -53.39 -15.72 -13.45
CA LEU A 42 -52.68 -14.88 -14.42
C LEU A 42 -52.79 -15.49 -15.82
N PRO A 43 -52.95 -14.67 -16.88
CA PRO A 43 -52.85 -15.14 -18.25
C PRO A 43 -51.47 -15.76 -18.52
N VAL A 44 -51.44 -16.88 -19.25
CA VAL A 44 -50.19 -17.56 -19.65
C VAL A 44 -49.21 -16.60 -20.33
N GLY A 45 -49.71 -15.69 -21.17
CA GLY A 45 -48.85 -14.71 -21.86
C GLY A 45 -48.08 -13.79 -20.90
N ILE A 46 -48.73 -13.31 -19.84
CA ILE A 46 -48.08 -12.44 -18.84
C ILE A 46 -47.04 -13.24 -18.05
N ALA A 47 -47.36 -14.48 -17.68
CA ALA A 47 -46.43 -15.36 -16.97
C ALA A 47 -45.17 -15.66 -17.81
N LEU A 48 -45.32 -15.92 -19.11
CA LEU A 48 -44.20 -16.16 -20.02
C LEU A 48 -43.28 -14.94 -20.15
N VAL A 49 -43.86 -13.75 -20.36
CA VAL A 49 -43.07 -12.50 -20.45
C VAL A 49 -42.37 -12.19 -19.13
N ALA A 50 -43.04 -12.42 -18.00
CA ALA A 50 -42.45 -12.23 -16.67
C ALA A 50 -41.25 -13.17 -16.44
N CYS A 51 -41.38 -14.46 -16.78
CA CYS A 51 -40.29 -15.43 -16.65
C CYS A 51 -39.08 -15.08 -17.54
N LEU A 52 -39.33 -14.73 -18.81
CA LEU A 52 -38.27 -14.31 -19.73
C LEU A 52 -37.61 -13.00 -19.28
N GLY A 53 -38.41 -12.03 -18.86
CA GLY A 53 -37.93 -10.76 -18.33
C GLY A 53 -37.08 -10.94 -17.07
N LEU A 54 -37.52 -11.79 -16.14
CA LEU A 54 -36.76 -12.10 -14.93
C LEU A 54 -35.39 -12.73 -15.28
N GLY A 55 -35.34 -13.63 -16.26
CA GLY A 55 -34.09 -14.23 -16.73
C GLY A 55 -33.08 -13.21 -17.27
N ILE A 56 -33.57 -12.24 -18.07
CA ILE A 56 -32.76 -11.13 -18.59
C ILE A 56 -32.25 -10.27 -17.43
N VAL A 57 -33.13 -9.91 -16.48
CA VAL A 57 -32.77 -9.11 -15.31
C VAL A 57 -31.70 -9.82 -14.48
N ILE A 58 -31.87 -11.13 -14.21
CA ILE A 58 -30.88 -11.91 -13.44
C ILE A 58 -29.53 -11.93 -14.16
N THR A 59 -29.51 -12.19 -15.46
CA THR A 59 -28.26 -12.25 -16.24
C THR A 59 -27.59 -10.88 -16.30
N PHE A 60 -28.38 -9.81 -16.43
CA PHE A 60 -27.88 -8.45 -16.41
C PHE A 60 -27.31 -8.06 -15.04
N VAL A 61 -28.00 -8.39 -13.94
CA VAL A 61 -27.53 -8.15 -12.57
C VAL A 61 -26.24 -8.93 -12.28
N ILE A 62 -26.15 -10.20 -12.70
CA ILE A 62 -24.91 -10.99 -12.59
C ILE A 62 -23.78 -10.37 -13.43
N GLY A 63 -24.08 -9.87 -14.63
CA GLY A 63 -23.11 -9.17 -15.47
C GLY A 63 -22.58 -7.90 -14.81
N LEU A 64 -23.47 -7.03 -14.35
CA LEU A 64 -23.13 -5.78 -13.69
C LEU A 64 -22.37 -6.00 -12.38
N SER A 65 -22.78 -6.97 -11.57
CA SER A 65 -22.08 -7.28 -10.31
C SER A 65 -20.65 -7.76 -10.53
N ARG A 66 -20.41 -8.59 -11.56
CA ARG A 66 -19.05 -9.00 -11.95
C ARG A 66 -18.19 -7.82 -12.38
N GLU A 67 -18.73 -6.96 -13.24
CA GLU A 67 -18.00 -5.80 -13.76
C GLU A 67 -17.70 -4.77 -12.67
N ALA A 68 -18.66 -4.53 -11.78
CA ALA A 68 -18.48 -3.71 -10.58
C ALA A 68 -17.37 -4.27 -9.68
N GLY A 69 -17.33 -5.59 -9.45
CA GLY A 69 -16.27 -6.24 -8.67
C GLY A 69 -14.87 -5.97 -9.23
N LEU A 70 -14.70 -6.12 -10.54
CA LEU A 70 -13.42 -5.86 -11.23
C LEU A 70 -12.99 -4.38 -11.14
N LEU A 71 -13.95 -3.45 -11.22
CA LEU A 71 -13.67 -2.02 -11.09
C LEU A 71 -13.26 -1.64 -9.66
N ILE A 72 -13.90 -2.23 -8.66
CA ILE A 72 -13.58 -1.99 -7.24
C ILE A 72 -12.17 -2.49 -6.93
N GLU A 73 -11.81 -3.69 -7.39
CA GLU A 73 -10.48 -4.25 -7.16
C GLU A 73 -9.38 -3.43 -7.85
N ARG A 74 -9.60 -3.03 -9.11
CA ARG A 74 -8.70 -2.10 -9.82
C ARG A 74 -8.57 -0.77 -9.09
N GLY A 75 -9.67 -0.24 -8.56
CA GLY A 75 -9.68 0.98 -7.76
C GLY A 75 -8.87 0.83 -6.47
N ARG A 76 -8.97 -0.32 -5.80
CA ARG A 76 -8.21 -0.62 -4.58
C ARG A 76 -6.71 -0.70 -4.87
N LEU A 77 -6.30 -1.45 -5.89
CA LEU A 77 -4.90 -1.57 -6.29
C LEU A 77 -4.32 -0.20 -6.68
N ARG A 78 -5.04 0.59 -7.48
CA ARG A 78 -4.61 1.95 -7.84
C ARG A 78 -4.42 2.86 -6.62
N ARG A 79 -5.30 2.77 -5.62
CA ARG A 79 -5.16 3.53 -4.37
C ARG A 79 -3.92 3.12 -3.59
N GLU A 80 -3.62 1.82 -3.55
CA GLU A 80 -2.43 1.32 -2.89
C GLU A 80 -1.16 1.75 -3.64
N SER A 81 -1.10 1.51 -4.95
CA SER A 81 0.01 1.95 -5.81
C SER A 81 0.25 3.45 -5.72
N ARG A 82 -0.82 4.27 -5.71
CA ARG A 82 -0.71 5.73 -5.59
C ARG A 82 -0.08 6.14 -4.26
N LYS A 83 -0.39 5.45 -3.16
CA LYS A 83 0.25 5.72 -1.87
C LYS A 83 1.75 5.42 -1.90
N TYR A 84 2.15 4.31 -2.52
CA TYR A 84 3.57 3.99 -2.70
C TYR A 84 4.26 5.03 -3.59
N GLU A 85 3.64 5.41 -4.70
CA GLU A 85 4.17 6.42 -5.62
C GLU A 85 4.33 7.79 -4.94
N GLU A 86 3.36 8.20 -4.13
CA GLU A 86 3.41 9.46 -3.37
C GLU A 86 4.53 9.47 -2.31
N VAL A 87 4.87 8.31 -1.75
CA VAL A 87 6.00 8.14 -0.82
C VAL A 87 7.33 8.23 -1.57
N GLU A 88 7.46 7.56 -2.71
CA GLU A 88 8.67 7.58 -3.54
C GLU A 88 8.92 8.96 -4.17
N GLU A 89 7.86 9.69 -4.53
CA GLU A 89 7.94 11.08 -5.02
C GLU A 89 8.54 11.99 -3.93
N GLU A 90 8.02 11.90 -2.71
CA GLU A 90 8.52 12.71 -1.59
C GLU A 90 9.95 12.31 -1.20
N TYR A 91 10.30 11.02 -1.30
CA TYR A 91 11.67 10.54 -1.16
C TYR A 91 12.61 11.16 -2.21
N SER A 92 12.16 11.21 -3.47
CA SER A 92 12.92 11.78 -4.58
C SER A 92 13.14 13.28 -4.39
N ARG A 93 12.14 14.02 -3.91
CA ARG A 93 12.28 15.44 -3.55
C ARG A 93 13.30 15.64 -2.44
N GLY A 94 13.28 14.79 -1.41
CA GLY A 94 14.30 14.78 -0.36
C GLY A 94 15.70 14.55 -0.92
N LEU A 95 15.87 13.63 -1.87
CA LEU A 95 17.16 13.37 -2.52
C LEU A 95 17.66 14.58 -3.32
N VAL A 96 16.78 15.25 -4.06
CA VAL A 96 17.10 16.50 -4.80
C VAL A 96 17.58 17.58 -3.82
N ALA A 97 16.88 17.77 -2.70
CA ALA A 97 17.28 18.74 -1.68
C ALA A 97 18.67 18.43 -1.08
N VAL A 98 19.02 17.15 -0.89
CA VAL A 98 20.39 16.75 -0.48
C VAL A 98 21.43 17.15 -1.51
N VAL A 99 21.15 16.91 -2.80
CA VAL A 99 22.09 17.26 -3.89
C VAL A 99 22.31 18.77 -3.99
N GLU A 100 21.28 19.55 -3.69
CA GLU A 100 21.34 21.02 -3.66
C GLU A 100 21.94 21.59 -2.35
N GLY A 101 22.32 20.73 -1.39
CA GLY A 101 22.87 21.14 -0.09
C GLY A 101 21.84 21.68 0.89
N ARG A 102 20.54 21.57 0.59
CA ARG A 102 19.42 21.99 1.46
C ARG A 102 19.07 20.88 2.45
N GLU A 103 20.00 20.58 3.35
CA GLU A 103 19.92 19.41 4.24
C GLU A 103 18.72 19.42 5.21
N GLU A 104 18.36 20.58 5.76
CA GLU A 104 17.19 20.69 6.65
C GLU A 104 15.87 20.46 5.91
N GLU A 105 15.77 20.92 4.66
CA GLU A 105 14.60 20.68 3.81
C GLU A 105 14.51 19.21 3.41
N ALA A 106 15.64 18.58 3.10
CA ALA A 106 15.72 17.14 2.85
C ALA A 106 15.23 16.32 4.05
N LEU A 107 15.64 16.68 5.28
CA LEU A 107 15.15 16.04 6.50
C LEU A 107 13.63 16.22 6.67
N GLY A 108 13.07 17.37 6.25
CA GLY A 108 11.63 17.60 6.20
C GLY A 108 10.91 16.59 5.28
N HIS A 109 11.36 16.48 4.03
CA HIS A 109 10.81 15.52 3.06
C HIS A 109 10.96 14.06 3.53
N PHE A 110 12.11 13.70 4.09
CA PHE A 110 12.35 12.36 4.62
C PHE A 110 11.49 12.03 5.84
N ARG A 111 11.19 13.01 6.71
CA ARG A 111 10.24 12.80 7.82
C ARG A 111 8.82 12.54 7.30
N ALA A 112 8.37 13.29 6.30
CA ALA A 112 7.07 13.05 5.67
C ALA A 112 6.96 11.63 5.06
N VAL A 113 8.06 11.12 4.49
CA VAL A 113 8.14 9.71 4.06
C VAL A 113 7.97 8.75 5.24
N LEU A 114 8.68 8.97 6.35
CA LEU A 114 8.60 8.10 7.54
C LEU A 114 7.25 8.18 8.28
N GLU A 115 6.50 9.28 8.15
CA GLU A 115 5.13 9.40 8.68
C GLU A 115 4.16 8.47 7.93
N ARG A 116 4.39 8.26 6.63
CA ARG A 116 3.57 7.38 5.78
C ARG A 116 4.06 5.93 5.80
N ASP A 117 5.37 5.75 5.71
CA ASP A 117 6.06 4.46 5.78
C ASP A 117 7.23 4.55 6.78
N SER A 118 6.93 4.23 8.04
CA SER A 118 7.91 4.23 9.13
C SER A 118 9.05 3.23 8.95
N ARG A 119 8.90 2.29 8.01
CA ARG A 119 9.89 1.26 7.69
C ARG A 119 10.49 1.48 6.31
N HIS A 120 10.47 2.71 5.79
CA HIS A 120 11.08 3.00 4.50
C HIS A 120 12.62 2.93 4.57
N PHE A 121 13.19 1.80 4.12
CA PHE A 121 14.62 1.48 4.25
C PHE A 121 15.56 2.55 3.70
N ASN A 122 15.30 3.04 2.49
CA ASN A 122 16.19 4.00 1.82
C ASN A 122 16.20 5.36 2.53
N THR A 123 15.07 5.78 3.09
CA THR A 123 14.92 7.03 3.84
C THR A 123 15.67 6.95 5.16
N LEU A 124 15.61 5.83 5.88
CA LEU A 124 16.38 5.63 7.11
C LEU A 124 17.89 5.78 6.87
N ILE A 125 18.41 5.22 5.77
CA ILE A 125 19.82 5.40 5.38
C ILE A 125 20.10 6.87 5.05
N LYS A 126 19.26 7.50 4.22
CA LYS A 126 19.50 8.88 3.78
C LYS A 126 19.44 9.90 4.93
N ILE A 127 18.54 9.74 5.89
CA ILE A 127 18.52 10.56 7.10
C ILE A 127 19.82 10.37 7.89
N GLY A 128 20.29 9.14 8.06
CA GLY A 128 21.55 8.87 8.74
C GLY A 128 22.76 9.51 8.04
N ASP A 129 22.82 9.41 6.71
CA ASP A 129 23.85 10.06 5.89
C ASP A 129 23.85 11.59 6.07
N VAL A 130 22.68 12.23 6.02
CA VAL A 130 22.52 13.68 6.22
C VAL A 130 22.90 14.09 7.63
N LEU A 131 22.43 13.36 8.67
CA LEU A 131 22.78 13.65 10.06
C LEU A 131 24.29 13.47 10.32
N ARG A 132 24.93 12.48 9.67
CA ARG A 132 26.38 12.32 9.73
C ARG A 132 27.09 13.53 9.11
N ALA A 133 26.61 14.03 7.96
CA ALA A 133 27.16 15.22 7.30
C ALA A 133 27.04 16.47 8.19
N GLN A 134 25.92 16.63 8.90
CA GLN A 134 25.70 17.69 9.90
C GLN A 134 26.52 17.54 11.19
N GLY A 135 27.31 16.46 11.33
CA GLY A 135 28.09 16.18 12.55
C GLY A 135 27.27 15.61 13.71
N ARG A 136 25.98 15.33 13.50
CA ARG A 136 25.06 14.71 14.48
C ARG A 136 25.22 13.18 14.50
N ILE A 137 26.46 12.73 14.67
CA ILE A 137 26.87 11.32 14.60
C ILE A 137 26.05 10.39 15.52
N PRO A 138 25.71 10.74 16.78
CA PRO A 138 24.92 9.86 17.65
C PRO A 138 23.53 9.55 17.09
N GLU A 139 22.89 10.52 16.43
CA GLU A 139 21.56 10.34 15.84
C GLU A 139 21.64 9.54 14.54
N ALA A 140 22.69 9.77 13.73
CA ALA A 140 22.95 8.99 12.52
C ALA A 140 23.04 7.48 12.82
N ILE A 141 23.75 7.11 13.90
CA ILE A 141 23.88 5.72 14.35
C ILE A 141 22.51 5.08 14.63
N GLU A 142 21.60 5.81 15.28
CA GLU A 142 20.27 5.29 15.58
C GLU A 142 19.48 4.98 14.30
N PHE A 143 19.54 5.85 13.29
CA PHE A 143 18.86 5.63 12.01
C PHE A 143 19.50 4.51 11.18
N HIS A 144 20.83 4.44 11.11
CA HIS A 144 21.49 3.33 10.43
C HIS A 144 21.28 1.98 11.14
N ARG A 145 21.20 1.97 12.48
CA ARG A 145 20.84 0.77 13.25
C ARG A 145 19.41 0.32 12.94
N LYS A 146 18.45 1.24 12.87
CA LYS A 146 17.08 0.93 12.45
C LYS A 146 17.03 0.36 11.03
N ALA A 147 17.80 0.93 10.10
CA ALA A 147 17.89 0.41 8.73
C ALA A 147 18.49 -1.01 8.70
N HIS A 148 19.52 -1.29 9.52
CA HIS A 148 20.10 -2.62 9.64
C HIS A 148 19.11 -3.65 10.19
N HIS A 149 18.39 -3.32 11.27
CA HIS A 149 17.36 -4.21 11.83
C HIS A 149 16.21 -4.50 10.87
N LEU A 150 15.95 -3.60 9.92
CA LEU A 150 14.92 -3.81 8.91
C LEU A 150 15.36 -4.78 7.82
N LYS A 151 16.64 -4.69 7.41
CA LYS A 151 17.25 -5.51 6.35
C LYS A 151 18.65 -5.92 6.78
N GLU A 152 18.71 -7.03 7.53
CA GLU A 152 19.97 -7.58 8.04
C GLU A 152 20.86 -8.14 6.91
N ASP A 153 20.26 -8.50 5.78
CA ASP A 153 20.94 -8.96 4.56
C ASP A 153 21.69 -7.84 3.82
N ASN A 154 21.31 -6.58 4.04
CA ASN A 154 21.90 -5.45 3.36
C ASN A 154 23.14 -4.94 4.11
N THR A 155 24.26 -4.87 3.39
CA THR A 155 25.54 -4.40 3.95
C THR A 155 25.64 -2.88 4.03
N ARG A 156 24.80 -2.11 3.31
CA ARG A 156 24.87 -0.64 3.28
C ARG A 156 24.75 0.01 4.67
N PRO A 157 23.74 -0.33 5.51
CA PRO A 157 23.66 0.21 6.86
C PRO A 157 24.87 -0.13 7.73
N LEU A 158 25.45 -1.32 7.56
CA LEU A 158 26.63 -1.76 8.31
C LEU A 158 27.86 -0.91 7.97
N TYR A 159 28.12 -0.66 6.68
CA TYR A 159 29.20 0.24 6.26
C TYR A 159 29.00 1.66 6.80
N ALA A 160 27.77 2.16 6.77
CA ALA A 160 27.44 3.48 7.31
C ALA A 160 27.64 3.54 8.83
N LEU A 161 27.25 2.51 9.57
CA LEU A 161 27.51 2.39 11.01
C LEU A 161 29.00 2.36 11.35
N VAL A 162 29.81 1.66 10.55
CA VAL A 162 31.26 1.62 10.74
C VAL A 162 31.86 3.02 10.56
N ASP A 163 31.45 3.78 9.54
CA ASP A 163 31.90 5.16 9.35
C ASP A 163 31.47 6.06 10.52
N ASP A 164 30.21 5.96 10.94
CA ASP A 164 29.69 6.71 12.09
C ASP A 164 30.47 6.44 13.38
N LEU A 165 30.72 5.17 13.70
CA LEU A 165 31.45 4.77 14.91
C LEU A 165 32.91 5.22 14.87
N THR A 166 33.53 5.16 13.69
CA THR A 166 34.90 5.64 13.48
C THR A 166 34.99 7.14 13.72
N ARG A 167 34.05 7.92 13.18
CA ARG A 167 33.97 9.38 13.40
C ARG A 167 33.65 9.73 14.84
N ARG A 168 32.75 9.00 15.49
CA ARG A 168 32.42 9.18 16.92
C ARG A 168 33.63 8.93 17.82
N ARG A 169 34.46 7.94 17.49
CA ARG A 169 35.70 7.68 18.22
C ARG A 169 36.72 8.79 17.98
N ALA A 170 36.87 9.28 16.75
CA ALA A 170 37.79 10.39 16.44
C ALA A 170 37.47 11.66 17.23
N THR A 171 36.19 12.04 17.36
CA THR A 171 35.78 13.20 18.18
C THR A 171 36.01 12.98 19.68
N SER A 172 35.87 11.75 20.17
CA SER A 172 36.14 11.44 21.59
C SER A 172 37.62 11.48 21.97
N THR A 173 38.53 11.29 20.99
CA THR A 173 39.99 11.23 21.21
C THR A 173 40.67 12.59 20.97
N ALA A 174 39.93 13.61 20.55
CA ALA A 174 40.46 14.95 20.32
C ALA A 174 41.06 15.53 21.63
N PRO A 175 42.23 16.19 21.58
CA PRO A 175 43.02 16.55 22.77
C PRO A 175 42.36 17.52 23.78
N GLY A 176 41.12 17.96 23.56
CA GLY A 176 40.34 18.80 24.47
C GLY A 176 39.24 18.09 25.29
N SER A 177 38.84 16.85 24.95
CA SER A 177 37.73 16.14 25.63
C SER A 177 38.18 15.23 26.78
N CYS A 178 39.47 14.92 26.86
CA CYS A 178 39.99 13.87 27.75
C CYS A 178 40.29 14.34 29.19
N SER A 179 40.14 15.64 29.50
CA SER A 179 40.46 16.21 30.81
C SER A 179 39.42 15.96 31.90
N ALA A 180 38.20 15.53 31.56
CA ALA A 180 37.11 15.32 32.52
C ALA A 180 36.97 13.86 33.02
N ALA A 181 37.50 12.87 32.28
CA ALA A 181 37.32 11.45 32.63
C ALA A 181 38.42 10.89 33.58
N SER A 182 39.59 11.53 33.64
CA SER A 182 40.73 11.03 34.44
C SER A 182 40.64 11.36 35.94
N SER A 183 39.71 12.23 36.35
CA SER A 183 39.49 12.58 37.76
C SER A 183 38.55 11.63 38.51
N ALA A 184 37.77 10.79 37.81
CA ALA A 184 36.81 9.87 38.42
C ALA A 184 37.40 8.47 38.74
N SER A 185 38.50 8.07 38.11
CA SER A 185 39.09 6.73 38.31
C SER A 185 40.06 6.62 39.51
N ARG A 186 40.34 7.73 40.21
CA ARG A 186 41.33 7.77 41.32
C ARG A 186 40.72 7.74 42.73
N ARG A 187 39.48 7.24 42.89
CA ARG A 187 38.82 7.01 44.20
C ARG A 187 38.13 5.65 44.32
N THR A 188 38.89 4.58 44.15
CA THR A 188 38.57 3.28 44.78
C THR A 188 39.86 2.63 45.26
N ARG A 189 40.40 3.15 46.37
CA ARG A 189 41.26 2.35 47.25
C ARG A 189 40.39 1.25 47.85
N LEU A 190 40.54 0.03 47.38
CA LEU A 190 40.14 -1.18 48.11
C LEU A 190 40.90 -1.21 49.45
N PRO A 191 40.23 -1.41 50.60
CA PRO A 191 40.93 -1.63 51.86
C PRO A 191 41.58 -3.02 51.86
N ARG A 192 42.86 -3.05 52.22
CA ARG A 192 43.61 -4.26 52.57
C ARG A 192 42.95 -4.92 53.78
N GLY A 193 42.50 -6.15 53.62
CA GLY A 193 41.96 -6.99 54.69
C GLY A 193 42.07 -8.47 54.31
N ALA A 194 43.27 -8.92 53.94
CA ALA A 194 43.56 -10.34 53.80
C ALA A 194 43.92 -10.90 55.18
N SER A 195 42.98 -11.58 55.83
CA SER A 195 43.27 -12.48 56.95
C SER A 195 43.61 -13.85 56.39
N CYS A 196 44.90 -14.15 56.30
CA CYS A 196 45.40 -15.52 56.35
C CYS A 196 45.42 -15.93 57.84
N VAL A 197 44.84 -17.08 58.19
CA VAL A 197 45.44 -18.15 59.01
C VAL A 197 44.49 -19.36 59.02
N ARG A 198 45.06 -20.52 58.68
CA ARG A 198 44.51 -21.89 58.75
C ARG A 198 44.17 -22.31 60.19
N CYS A 199 43.25 -23.25 60.37
CA CYS A 199 43.51 -24.53 61.05
C CYS A 199 42.29 -25.48 60.99
N THR A 200 42.63 -26.75 60.72
CA THR A 200 41.88 -28.02 60.91
C THR A 200 40.51 -28.21 60.27
#